data_AF-X1U1Y2-F1
#
_entry.id   AF-X1U1Y2-F1
#
_cell.length_a   1.000
_cell.length_b   1.000
_cell.length_c   1.000
_cell.angle_alpha   90.00
_cell.angle_beta   90.00
_cell.angle_gamma   90.00
#
_symmetry.space_group_name_H-M   'P 1'
#
loop_
_entity.id
_entity.type
_entity.pdbx_description
1 polymer ?
#
loop_
_entity_poly.entity_id
_entity_poly.type
_entity_poly.pdbx_seq_one_letter_code
_entity_poly.pdbx_strand_id
1 'polypeptide(L)'
;IPQDAQVIARLCALLHDIAHVPFGHSLEGETNVITTDHDSLDRLESKIGEGTGIGNILGKELRDLVITTLTIEDQDLSKLKYPYVADLVANTICADLLDYTQRDLRNTGLLSSFDPRFLSYFVLAKDKRGRKRMAIRLWRRKPRGVRQEVITDIIALLRLRSTLAEKVYYHPNKMLTSAMISRAVQSVGMKDEQLMELTDDELLNQLADKKKTKDELANKLAQRLIDRQLYKAIYWVSKVDEEEFD
;
A
#
# COMPACT_ATOMS: atom_id res chain seq x y z
N ILE A 1 25.58 -3.06 5.05
CA ILE A 1 24.60 -2.50 6.02
C ILE A 1 24.67 -3.38 7.28
N PRO A 2 24.62 -2.83 8.51
CA PRO A 2 24.64 -3.63 9.75
C PRO A 2 23.59 -4.75 9.78
N GLN A 3 23.84 -5.83 10.53
CA GLN A 3 22.96 -7.01 10.55
C GLN A 3 21.58 -6.71 11.15
N ASP A 4 21.54 -5.93 12.25
CA ASP A 4 20.31 -5.48 12.88
C ASP A 4 19.44 -4.64 11.91
N ALA A 5 20.05 -3.73 11.15
CA ALA A 5 19.35 -2.97 10.11
C ALA A 5 18.77 -3.86 9.01
N GLN A 6 19.44 -4.96 8.64
CA GLN A 6 18.91 -5.92 7.66
C GLN A 6 17.69 -6.68 8.21
N VAL A 7 17.72 -7.06 9.48
CA VAL A 7 16.59 -7.72 10.15
C VAL A 7 15.38 -6.79 10.19
N ILE A 8 15.58 -5.55 10.65
CA ILE A 8 14.49 -4.55 10.72
C ILE A 8 13.92 -4.30 9.32
N ALA A 9 14.77 -4.10 8.29
CA ALA A 9 14.29 -3.88 6.93
C ALA A 9 13.44 -5.03 6.39
N ARG A 10 13.83 -6.29 6.66
CA ARG A 10 13.05 -7.46 6.23
C ARG A 10 11.74 -7.59 6.99
N LEU A 11 11.74 -7.29 8.28
CA LEU A 11 10.52 -7.31 9.10
C LEU A 11 9.55 -6.22 8.66
N CYS A 12 10.02 -4.99 8.47
CA CYS A 12 9.19 -3.90 7.96
C CYS A 12 8.64 -4.25 6.56
N ALA A 13 9.47 -4.75 5.64
CA ALA A 13 9.00 -5.17 4.32
C ALA A 13 7.96 -6.30 4.39
N LEU A 14 8.11 -7.25 5.32
CA LEU A 14 7.16 -8.35 5.50
C LEU A 14 5.82 -7.89 6.10
N LEU A 15 5.85 -6.89 6.98
CA LEU A 15 4.71 -6.50 7.82
C LEU A 15 4.02 -5.21 7.38
N HIS A 16 4.52 -4.48 6.38
CA HIS A 16 3.98 -3.17 6.00
C HIS A 16 2.47 -3.18 5.68
N ASP A 17 1.99 -4.23 5.02
CA ASP A 17 0.59 -4.40 4.61
C ASP A 17 -0.25 -5.27 5.57
N ILE A 18 0.29 -5.64 6.74
CA ILE A 18 -0.38 -6.62 7.63
C ILE A 18 -1.73 -6.16 8.16
N ALA A 19 -1.95 -4.84 8.18
CA ALA A 19 -3.10 -4.23 8.82
C ALA A 19 -4.12 -3.64 7.82
N HIS A 20 -4.12 -4.14 6.57
CA HIS A 20 -5.22 -3.91 5.65
C HIS A 20 -6.49 -4.64 6.09
N VAL A 21 -7.62 -3.97 5.90
CA VAL A 21 -8.96 -4.57 5.96
C VAL A 21 -9.25 -5.36 4.67
N PRO A 22 -10.33 -6.17 4.64
CA PRO A 22 -10.79 -6.80 3.42
C PRO A 22 -10.92 -5.84 2.23
N PHE A 23 -10.50 -6.29 1.06
CA PHE A 23 -10.42 -5.49 -0.17
C PHE A 23 -9.52 -4.23 -0.09
N GLY A 24 -8.73 -4.08 0.99
CA GLY A 24 -7.70 -3.06 1.21
C GLY A 24 -8.16 -1.66 0.82
N HIS A 25 -7.40 -1.02 -0.07
CA HIS A 25 -7.68 0.33 -0.59
C HIS A 25 -9.07 0.55 -1.17
N SER A 26 -9.82 -0.50 -1.55
CA SER A 26 -11.21 -0.28 -1.99
C SER A 26 -12.09 0.24 -0.85
N LEU A 27 -11.90 -0.30 0.36
CA LEU A 27 -12.60 0.16 1.56
C LEU A 27 -11.85 1.29 2.27
N GLU A 28 -10.51 1.31 2.14
CA GLU A 28 -9.60 2.30 2.72
C GLU A 28 -9.25 3.39 1.71
N GLY A 29 -9.75 4.61 1.91
CA GLY A 29 -9.37 5.76 1.08
C GLY A 29 -10.11 5.88 -0.27
N GLU A 30 -10.22 4.84 -1.11
CA GLU A 30 -10.88 4.99 -2.44
C GLU A 30 -12.34 5.43 -2.34
N THR A 31 -13.05 4.92 -1.33
CA THR A 31 -14.48 5.18 -1.12
C THR A 31 -14.78 5.91 0.20
N ASN A 32 -13.75 6.22 0.99
CA ASN A 32 -13.85 6.86 2.31
C ASN A 32 -14.88 6.19 3.24
N VAL A 33 -15.13 4.89 3.08
CA VAL A 33 -15.97 4.14 4.03
C VAL A 33 -15.20 3.93 5.32
N ILE A 34 -13.91 3.62 5.21
CA ILE A 34 -12.97 3.61 6.31
C ILE A 34 -11.94 4.72 6.09
N THR A 35 -11.83 5.58 7.08
CA THR A 35 -10.95 6.77 7.05
C THR A 35 -9.63 6.55 7.78
N THR A 36 -9.48 5.42 8.47
CA THR A 36 -8.23 5.05 9.13
C THR A 36 -7.32 4.38 8.11
N ASP A 37 -6.07 4.84 8.02
CA ASP A 37 -5.08 4.25 7.13
C ASP A 37 -4.49 2.95 7.72
N HIS A 38 -4.19 1.99 6.86
CA HIS A 38 -3.62 0.68 7.23
C HIS A 38 -2.27 0.78 7.94
N ASP A 39 -1.49 1.81 7.65
CA ASP A 39 -0.20 2.10 8.27
C ASP A 39 -0.33 2.96 9.55
N SER A 40 -1.55 3.21 10.02
CA SER A 40 -1.78 3.89 11.30
C SER A 40 -1.25 3.07 12.49
N LEU A 41 -0.81 3.79 13.52
CA LEU A 41 -0.27 3.19 14.74
C LEU A 41 -1.25 2.20 15.37
N ASP A 42 -2.52 2.60 15.53
CA ASP A 42 -3.55 1.79 16.18
C ASP A 42 -3.78 0.47 15.45
N ARG A 43 -3.77 0.49 14.10
CA ARG A 43 -3.97 -0.71 13.29
C ARG A 43 -2.78 -1.64 13.34
N LEU A 44 -1.55 -1.12 13.25
CA LEU A 44 -0.35 -1.92 13.43
C LEU A 44 -0.29 -2.50 14.84
N GLU A 45 -0.62 -1.74 15.89
CA GLU A 45 -0.70 -2.25 17.25
C GLU A 45 -1.74 -3.37 17.40
N SER A 46 -2.88 -3.29 16.69
CA SER A 46 -3.88 -4.37 16.73
C SER A 46 -3.36 -5.71 16.18
N LYS A 47 -2.41 -5.70 15.23
CA LYS A 47 -1.89 -6.91 14.56
C LYS A 47 -0.54 -7.39 15.08
N ILE A 48 0.34 -6.46 15.44
CA ILE A 48 1.71 -6.75 15.88
C ILE A 48 2.05 -6.18 17.26
N GLY A 49 1.11 -5.54 17.94
CA GLY A 49 1.25 -4.97 19.29
C GLY A 49 1.36 -6.01 20.40
N GLU A 50 1.30 -5.54 21.65
CA GLU A 50 1.42 -6.40 22.82
C GLU A 50 0.24 -7.35 22.99
N GLY A 51 0.53 -8.61 23.34
CA GLY A 51 -0.50 -9.65 23.48
C GLY A 51 -0.89 -10.34 22.16
N THR A 52 -0.50 -9.78 21.01
CA THR A 52 -0.72 -10.44 19.70
C THR A 52 0.27 -11.59 19.50
N GLY A 53 -0.11 -12.60 18.71
CA GLY A 53 0.78 -13.74 18.41
C GLY A 53 2.09 -13.30 17.76
N ILE A 54 2.03 -12.36 16.81
CA ILE A 54 3.20 -11.83 16.11
C ILE A 54 4.03 -10.94 17.04
N GLY A 55 3.38 -10.04 17.78
CA GLY A 55 4.07 -9.17 18.74
C GLY A 55 4.82 -9.93 19.82
N ASN A 56 4.30 -11.07 20.26
CA ASN A 56 4.97 -11.95 21.21
C ASN A 56 6.21 -12.64 20.60
N ILE A 57 6.15 -13.01 19.31
CA ILE A 57 7.30 -13.60 18.59
C ILE A 57 8.40 -12.55 18.36
N LEU A 58 8.03 -11.32 17.99
CA LEU A 58 8.98 -10.23 17.79
C LEU A 58 9.68 -9.84 19.10
N GLY A 59 8.95 -9.88 20.22
CA GLY A 59 9.39 -9.31 21.48
C GLY A 59 9.39 -7.78 21.44
N LYS A 60 9.43 -7.16 22.63
CA LYS A 60 9.22 -5.71 22.80
C LYS A 60 10.17 -4.86 21.93
N GLU A 61 11.47 -5.13 21.98
CA GLU A 61 12.46 -4.27 21.31
C GLU A 61 12.30 -4.26 19.78
N LEU A 62 12.14 -5.43 19.14
CA LEU A 62 11.97 -5.48 17.68
C LEU A 62 10.60 -4.98 17.25
N ARG A 63 9.54 -5.28 18.03
CA ARG A 63 8.20 -4.78 17.78
C ARG A 63 8.18 -3.25 17.75
N ASP A 64 8.70 -2.61 18.79
CA ASP A 64 8.71 -1.14 18.91
C ASP A 64 9.52 -0.51 17.77
N LEU A 65 10.64 -1.12 17.37
CA LEU A 65 11.42 -0.68 16.22
C LEU A 65 10.67 -0.81 14.89
N VAL A 66 9.95 -1.91 14.66
CA VAL A 66 9.18 -2.13 13.43
C VAL A 66 8.03 -1.14 13.33
N ILE A 67 7.20 -1.04 14.39
CA ILE A 67 6.07 -0.10 14.45
C ILE A 67 6.58 1.31 14.20
N THR A 68 7.58 1.76 14.97
CA THR A 68 8.14 3.11 14.80
C THR A 68 8.71 3.32 13.39
N THR A 69 9.30 2.30 12.76
CA THR A 69 9.84 2.47 11.41
C THR A 69 8.76 2.58 10.34
N LEU A 70 7.62 1.89 10.52
CA LEU A 70 6.51 1.90 9.57
C LEU A 70 5.63 3.15 9.71
N THR A 71 5.47 3.70 10.92
CA THR A 71 4.57 4.84 11.18
C THR A 71 5.25 6.21 11.17
N ILE A 72 6.56 6.29 10.94
CA ILE A 72 7.29 7.55 11.11
C ILE A 72 7.14 8.50 9.92
N GLU A 73 6.88 9.76 10.23
CA GLU A 73 6.82 10.83 9.24
C GLU A 73 8.21 11.35 8.86
N ASP A 74 8.36 11.92 7.64
CA ASP A 74 9.68 12.33 7.12
C ASP A 74 10.37 13.36 8.03
N GLN A 75 9.64 14.27 8.69
CA GLN A 75 10.24 15.24 9.60
C GLN A 75 10.95 14.57 10.79
N ASP A 76 10.47 13.40 11.20
CA ASP A 76 10.87 12.71 12.42
C ASP A 76 11.87 11.58 12.18
N LEU A 77 12.19 11.26 10.92
CA LEU A 77 13.15 10.21 10.54
C LEU A 77 14.49 10.24 11.28
N SER A 78 14.92 11.39 11.82
CA SER A 78 16.13 11.48 12.66
C SER A 78 16.04 10.68 13.96
N LYS A 79 14.83 10.32 14.41
CA LYS A 79 14.60 9.49 15.61
C LYS A 79 14.97 8.02 15.35
N LEU A 80 14.96 7.57 14.09
CA LEU A 80 15.34 6.21 13.75
C LEU A 80 16.86 6.02 13.82
N LYS A 81 17.28 4.88 14.38
CA LYS A 81 18.66 4.40 14.30
C LYS A 81 19.10 4.21 12.83
N TYR A 82 18.17 3.79 11.97
CA TYR A 82 18.40 3.51 10.55
C TYR A 82 17.35 4.18 9.66
N PRO A 83 17.44 5.51 9.40
CA PRO A 83 16.42 6.23 8.64
C PRO A 83 16.22 5.69 7.21
N TYR A 84 17.29 5.21 6.58
CA TYR A 84 17.25 4.58 5.26
C TYR A 84 16.43 3.28 5.21
N VAL A 85 16.03 2.70 6.34
CA VAL A 85 15.15 1.51 6.36
C VAL A 85 13.72 1.90 6.06
N ALA A 86 13.24 3.04 6.56
CA ALA A 86 11.94 3.57 6.14
C ALA A 86 11.91 3.80 4.62
N ASP A 87 13.00 4.35 4.06
CA ASP A 87 13.13 4.54 2.61
C ASP A 87 13.07 3.22 1.81
N LEU A 88 13.52 2.09 2.40
CA LEU A 88 13.49 0.77 1.75
C LEU A 88 12.08 0.24 1.56
N VAL A 89 11.15 0.61 2.44
CA VAL A 89 9.80 0.05 2.49
C VAL A 89 8.79 1.05 1.93
N ALA A 90 8.87 2.31 2.36
CA ALA A 90 7.87 3.35 2.06
C ALA A 90 8.54 4.63 1.50
N ASN A 91 8.85 4.64 0.21
CA ASN A 91 9.35 5.81 -0.51
C ASN A 91 8.97 5.73 -2.00
N THR A 92 9.24 6.77 -2.78
CA THR A 92 8.93 6.84 -4.22
C THR A 92 9.49 5.65 -5.00
N ILE A 93 10.66 5.13 -4.62
CA ILE A 93 11.26 3.92 -5.19
C ILE A 93 11.69 3.03 -4.02
N CYS A 94 10.83 2.08 -3.66
CA CYS A 94 10.98 1.18 -2.52
C CYS A 94 10.76 -0.29 -2.93
N ALA A 95 10.99 -1.20 -1.99
CA ALA A 95 10.79 -2.64 -2.20
C ALA A 95 9.34 -3.00 -2.54
N ASP A 96 8.37 -2.32 -1.91
CA ASP A 96 6.95 -2.53 -2.18
C ASP A 96 6.60 -2.20 -3.65
N LEU A 97 6.94 -0.99 -4.12
CA LEU A 97 6.76 -0.60 -5.54
C LEU A 97 7.34 -1.61 -6.52
N LEU A 98 8.55 -2.12 -6.25
CA LEU A 98 9.21 -3.07 -7.12
C LEU A 98 8.48 -4.41 -7.15
N ASP A 99 7.92 -4.85 -6.03
CA ASP A 99 7.20 -6.11 -5.91
C ASP A 99 5.82 -6.03 -6.56
N TYR A 100 4.94 -5.13 -6.11
CA TYR A 100 3.58 -5.08 -6.63
C TYR A 100 3.56 -4.75 -8.13
N THR A 101 4.47 -3.90 -8.61
CA THR A 101 4.51 -3.56 -10.04
C THR A 101 4.75 -4.81 -10.89
N GLN A 102 5.72 -5.66 -10.50
CA GLN A 102 6.00 -6.89 -11.24
C GLN A 102 4.90 -7.94 -11.06
N ARG A 103 4.43 -8.10 -9.82
CA ARG A 103 3.39 -9.06 -9.45
C ARG A 103 2.09 -8.77 -10.21
N ASP A 104 1.67 -7.52 -10.25
CA ASP A 104 0.40 -7.12 -10.85
C ASP A 104 0.47 -7.17 -12.37
N LEU A 105 1.58 -6.74 -12.98
CA LEU A 105 1.78 -6.91 -14.43
C LEU A 105 1.68 -8.39 -14.82
N ARG A 106 2.34 -9.28 -14.05
CA ARG A 106 2.30 -10.72 -14.28
C ARG A 106 0.89 -11.29 -14.14
N ASN A 107 0.17 -10.94 -13.07
CA ASN A 107 -1.15 -11.51 -12.77
C ASN A 107 -2.27 -10.94 -13.66
N THR A 108 -2.10 -9.74 -14.19
CA THR A 108 -3.06 -9.12 -15.13
C THR A 108 -2.77 -9.46 -16.60
N GLY A 109 -1.64 -10.10 -16.88
CA GLY A 109 -1.24 -10.47 -18.24
C GLY A 109 -0.70 -9.29 -19.07
N LEU A 110 -0.30 -8.18 -18.43
CA LEU A 110 0.33 -7.06 -19.10
C LEU A 110 1.80 -7.40 -19.40
N LEU A 111 2.14 -7.48 -20.68
CA LEU A 111 3.48 -7.85 -21.16
C LEU A 111 4.46 -6.66 -21.10
N SER A 112 4.75 -6.19 -19.89
CA SER A 112 5.72 -5.13 -19.64
C SER A 112 6.61 -5.48 -18.45
N SER A 113 7.80 -4.90 -18.40
CA SER A 113 8.73 -5.01 -17.28
C SER A 113 9.64 -3.79 -17.21
N PHE A 114 10.37 -3.64 -16.10
CA PHE A 114 11.46 -2.67 -15.99
C PHE A 114 12.79 -3.40 -15.90
N ASP A 115 13.87 -2.67 -16.16
CA ASP A 115 15.23 -3.19 -16.00
C ASP A 115 15.74 -2.95 -14.56
N PRO A 116 16.09 -4.00 -13.80
CA PRO A 116 16.55 -3.84 -12.42
C PRO A 116 17.99 -3.31 -12.30
N ARG A 117 18.70 -3.03 -13.39
CA ARG A 117 20.09 -2.53 -13.35
C ARG A 117 20.24 -1.26 -12.52
N PHE A 118 19.23 -0.39 -12.48
CA PHE A 118 19.27 0.83 -11.66
C PHE A 118 19.44 0.54 -10.15
N LEU A 119 19.03 -0.65 -9.68
CA LEU A 119 19.15 -1.06 -8.27
C LEU A 119 20.62 -1.08 -7.81
N SER A 120 21.57 -1.39 -8.72
CA SER A 120 23.01 -1.38 -8.44
C SER A 120 23.57 0.02 -8.13
N TYR A 121 22.77 1.07 -8.35
CA TYR A 121 23.13 2.46 -8.09
C TYR A 121 22.54 3.01 -6.80
N PHE A 122 21.79 2.20 -6.04
CA PHE A 122 21.40 2.57 -4.69
C PHE A 122 22.63 2.73 -3.79
N VAL A 123 22.64 3.82 -3.03
CA VAL A 123 23.69 4.19 -2.09
C VAL A 123 23.08 4.80 -0.84
N LEU A 124 23.82 4.79 0.25
CA LEU A 124 23.51 5.60 1.42
C LEU A 124 24.15 6.97 1.27
N ALA A 125 23.34 8.02 1.26
CA ALA A 125 23.79 9.42 1.18
C ALA A 125 23.33 10.18 2.42
N LYS A 126 24.06 11.24 2.78
CA LYS A 126 23.60 12.19 3.80
C LYS A 126 22.71 13.23 3.13
N ASP A 127 21.53 13.44 3.68
CA ASP A 127 20.66 14.55 3.26
C ASP A 127 21.16 15.90 3.82
N LYS A 128 20.43 16.99 3.56
CA LYS A 128 20.75 18.34 4.06
C LYS A 128 20.81 18.42 5.60
N ARG A 129 20.13 17.51 6.31
CA ARG A 129 20.08 17.42 7.77
C ARG A 129 21.12 16.42 8.31
N GLY A 130 21.98 15.86 7.47
CA GLY A 130 23.02 14.90 7.84
C GLY A 130 22.52 13.47 8.08
N ARG A 131 21.24 13.18 7.82
CA ARG A 131 20.61 11.87 8.00
C ARG A 131 21.06 10.93 6.89
N LYS A 132 21.42 9.68 7.23
CA LYS A 132 21.74 8.64 6.23
C LYS A 132 20.44 8.14 5.60
N ARG A 133 20.17 8.57 4.38
CA ARG A 133 18.99 8.23 3.58
C ARG A 133 19.40 7.35 2.40
N MET A 134 18.42 6.64 1.85
CA MET A 134 18.63 5.97 0.58
C MET A 134 18.66 7.00 -0.56
N ALA A 135 19.58 6.83 -1.50
CA ALA A 135 19.64 7.65 -2.71
C ALA A 135 20.09 6.82 -3.90
N ILE A 136 19.74 7.25 -5.11
CA ILE A 136 20.26 6.66 -6.35
C ILE A 136 21.38 7.53 -6.89
N ARG A 137 22.55 6.92 -7.11
CA ARG A 137 23.73 7.61 -7.62
C ARG A 137 23.59 7.90 -9.13
N LEU A 138 23.05 9.06 -9.46
CA LEU A 138 22.87 9.51 -10.85
C LEU A 138 24.09 10.19 -11.47
N TRP A 139 25.09 10.60 -10.67
CA TRP A 139 26.30 11.24 -11.17
C TRP A 139 27.48 10.26 -11.25
N ARG A 140 28.20 10.27 -12.37
CA ARG A 140 29.47 9.55 -12.55
C ARG A 140 30.64 10.52 -12.69
N ARG A 141 31.78 10.14 -12.09
CA ARG A 141 33.02 10.93 -12.13
C ARG A 141 33.83 10.72 -13.41
N LYS A 142 33.76 9.54 -14.04
CA LYS A 142 34.49 9.19 -15.26
C LYS A 142 33.64 8.25 -16.14
N PRO A 143 33.35 8.61 -17.41
CA PRO A 143 33.36 10.00 -17.91
C PRO A 143 32.45 10.87 -17.02
N ARG A 144 32.76 12.17 -16.86
CA ARG A 144 31.93 13.06 -16.03
C ARG A 144 30.55 13.21 -16.68
N GLY A 145 29.51 13.06 -15.89
CA GLY A 145 28.15 13.35 -16.35
C GLY A 145 27.07 12.57 -15.61
N VAL A 146 25.85 12.75 -16.08
CA VAL A 146 24.65 12.08 -15.59
C VAL A 146 24.55 10.68 -16.19
N ARG A 147 24.10 9.73 -15.38
CA ARG A 147 23.72 8.37 -15.78
C ARG A 147 22.32 8.38 -16.40
N GLN A 148 22.23 8.82 -17.65
CA GLN A 148 20.97 8.88 -18.39
C GLN A 148 20.31 7.50 -18.51
N GLU A 149 21.12 6.44 -18.56
CA GLU A 149 20.66 5.05 -18.53
C GLU A 149 19.85 4.73 -17.26
N VAL A 150 20.36 5.14 -16.09
CA VAL A 150 19.71 4.91 -14.79
C VAL A 150 18.44 5.72 -14.65
N ILE A 151 18.44 6.98 -15.14
CA ILE A 151 17.25 7.83 -15.17
C ILE A 151 16.16 7.20 -16.05
N THR A 152 16.55 6.68 -17.21
CA THR A 152 15.62 6.02 -18.15
C THR A 152 14.95 4.82 -17.50
N ASP A 153 15.73 3.97 -16.81
CA ASP A 153 15.22 2.79 -16.10
C ASP A 153 14.25 3.18 -14.97
N ILE A 154 14.55 4.24 -14.21
CA ILE A 154 13.66 4.76 -13.16
C ILE A 154 12.35 5.30 -13.76
N ILE A 155 12.43 6.10 -14.83
CA ILE A 155 11.24 6.62 -15.51
C ILE A 155 10.41 5.46 -16.06
N ALA A 156 11.05 4.41 -16.59
CA ALA A 156 10.34 3.23 -17.06
C ALA A 156 9.55 2.56 -15.92
N LEU A 157 10.16 2.34 -14.76
CA LEU A 157 9.45 1.83 -13.57
C LEU A 157 8.24 2.72 -13.19
N LEU A 158 8.44 4.03 -13.10
CA LEU A 158 7.36 4.95 -12.73
C LEU A 158 6.24 4.99 -13.78
N ARG A 159 6.56 4.82 -15.07
CA ARG A 159 5.55 4.67 -16.13
C ARG A 159 4.76 3.38 -16.01
N LEU A 160 5.38 2.28 -15.55
CA LEU A 160 4.65 1.04 -15.27
C LEU A 160 3.65 1.24 -14.13
N ARG A 161 4.03 1.97 -13.08
CA ARG A 161 3.10 2.36 -12.01
C ARG A 161 1.90 3.13 -12.56
N SER A 162 2.11 4.14 -13.39
CA SER A 162 1.01 4.86 -14.06
C SER A 162 0.17 3.95 -14.96
N THR A 163 0.81 3.03 -15.68
CA THR A 163 0.11 2.07 -16.54
C THR A 163 -0.80 1.15 -15.73
N LEU A 164 -0.34 0.66 -14.57
CA LEU A 164 -1.15 -0.15 -13.67
C LEU A 164 -2.31 0.67 -13.09
N ALA A 165 -2.06 1.92 -12.68
CA ALA A 165 -3.10 2.81 -12.20
C ALA A 165 -4.23 2.94 -13.24
N GLU A 166 -3.91 3.27 -14.48
CA GLU A 166 -4.91 3.50 -15.53
C GLU A 166 -5.61 2.22 -16.01
N LYS A 167 -4.86 1.13 -16.19
CA LYS A 167 -5.39 -0.09 -16.82
C LYS A 167 -5.98 -1.09 -15.82
N VAL A 168 -5.55 -1.05 -14.58
CA VAL A 168 -5.87 -2.05 -13.55
C VAL A 168 -6.60 -1.39 -12.38
N TYR A 169 -5.96 -0.48 -11.66
CA TYR A 169 -6.50 0.03 -10.40
C TYR A 169 -7.72 0.93 -10.59
N TYR A 170 -7.75 1.73 -11.66
CA TYR A 170 -8.90 2.57 -12.03
C TYR A 170 -9.75 1.96 -13.15
N HIS A 171 -9.61 0.66 -13.41
CA HIS A 171 -10.44 0.00 -14.40
C HIS A 171 -11.94 0.12 -14.04
N PRO A 172 -12.83 0.50 -14.97
CA PRO A 172 -14.23 0.80 -14.66
C PRO A 172 -14.96 -0.33 -13.91
N ASN A 173 -14.77 -1.59 -14.32
CA ASN A 173 -15.38 -2.73 -13.64
C ASN A 173 -14.87 -2.92 -12.20
N LYS A 174 -13.58 -2.63 -11.94
CA LYS A 174 -13.02 -2.70 -10.58
C LYS A 174 -13.60 -1.57 -9.73
N MET A 175 -13.67 -0.36 -10.26
CA MET A 175 -14.29 0.78 -9.57
C MET A 175 -15.77 0.52 -9.23
N LEU A 176 -16.53 -0.10 -10.14
CA LEU A 176 -17.91 -0.49 -9.87
C LEU A 176 -17.99 -1.55 -8.76
N THR A 177 -17.09 -2.54 -8.74
CA THR A 177 -17.05 -3.51 -7.65
C THR A 177 -16.70 -2.86 -6.31
N SER A 178 -15.70 -1.98 -6.28
CA SER A 178 -15.30 -1.21 -5.08
C SER A 178 -16.49 -0.38 -4.56
N ALA A 179 -17.18 0.37 -5.43
CA ALA A 179 -18.36 1.14 -5.03
C ALA A 179 -19.50 0.26 -4.48
N MET A 180 -19.74 -0.92 -5.06
CA MET A 180 -20.76 -1.85 -4.60
C MET A 180 -20.44 -2.45 -3.22
N ILE A 181 -19.20 -2.92 -3.00
CA ILE A 181 -18.81 -3.49 -1.70
C ILE A 181 -18.78 -2.41 -0.63
N SER A 182 -18.24 -1.23 -0.94
CA SER A 182 -18.21 -0.09 -0.05
C SER A 182 -19.60 0.35 0.37
N ARG A 183 -20.55 0.40 -0.58
CA ARG A 183 -21.94 0.73 -0.25
C ARG A 183 -22.61 -0.32 0.64
N ALA A 184 -22.29 -1.60 0.46
CA ALA A 184 -22.80 -2.68 1.30
C ALA A 184 -22.25 -2.59 2.74
N VAL A 185 -20.94 -2.36 2.88
CA VAL A 185 -20.28 -2.16 4.18
C VAL A 185 -20.85 -0.93 4.89
N GLN A 186 -21.01 0.17 4.15
CA GLN A 186 -21.57 1.42 4.67
C GLN A 186 -23.04 1.30 5.09
N SER A 187 -23.88 0.54 4.36
CA SER A 187 -25.30 0.41 4.72
C SER A 187 -25.49 -0.38 6.01
N VAL A 188 -24.61 -1.34 6.31
CA VAL A 188 -24.59 -2.06 7.59
C VAL A 188 -23.99 -1.20 8.71
N GLY A 189 -23.14 -0.23 8.36
CA GLY A 189 -22.40 0.57 9.35
C GLY A 189 -21.32 -0.24 10.06
N MET A 190 -20.66 -1.17 9.34
CA MET A 190 -19.54 -1.94 9.90
C MET A 190 -18.39 -1.01 10.27
N LYS A 191 -17.82 -1.26 11.45
CA LYS A 191 -16.68 -0.50 11.97
C LYS A 191 -15.35 -1.14 11.58
N ASP A 192 -14.29 -0.35 11.70
CA ASP A 192 -12.93 -0.76 11.39
C ASP A 192 -12.51 -2.03 12.15
N GLU A 193 -12.78 -2.08 13.46
CA GLU A 193 -12.39 -3.22 14.30
C GLU A 193 -13.10 -4.51 13.89
N GLN A 194 -14.30 -4.42 13.33
CA GLN A 194 -15.03 -5.59 12.83
C GLN A 194 -14.46 -6.07 11.50
N LEU A 195 -14.05 -5.14 10.63
CA LEU A 195 -13.48 -5.46 9.32
C LEU A 195 -12.10 -6.09 9.46
N MET A 196 -11.30 -5.61 10.41
CA MET A 196 -9.96 -6.14 10.69
C MET A 196 -9.96 -7.62 11.11
N GLU A 197 -11.08 -8.15 11.58
CA GLU A 197 -11.21 -9.57 11.99
C GLU A 197 -11.73 -10.47 10.85
N LEU A 198 -11.95 -9.92 9.66
CA LEU A 198 -12.49 -10.64 8.51
C LEU A 198 -11.46 -10.70 7.39
N THR A 199 -11.58 -11.75 6.57
CA THR A 199 -10.99 -11.81 5.23
C THR A 199 -11.99 -11.37 4.16
N ASP A 200 -11.53 -11.18 2.92
CA ASP A 200 -12.36 -10.81 1.75
C ASP A 200 -13.56 -11.73 1.59
N ASP A 201 -13.33 -13.05 1.60
CA ASP A 201 -14.38 -14.06 1.45
C ASP A 201 -15.35 -14.05 2.63
N GLU A 202 -14.86 -13.90 3.86
CA GLU A 202 -15.69 -13.87 5.06
C GLU A 202 -16.59 -12.64 5.08
N LEU A 203 -16.05 -11.46 4.74
CA LEU A 203 -16.83 -10.23 4.63
C LEU A 203 -17.94 -10.39 3.58
N LEU A 204 -17.59 -10.86 2.38
CA LEU A 204 -18.55 -10.99 1.30
C LEU A 204 -19.66 -12.01 1.64
N ASN A 205 -19.29 -13.15 2.22
CA ASN A 205 -20.24 -14.16 2.67
C ASN A 205 -21.12 -13.66 3.82
N GLN A 206 -20.56 -12.91 4.78
CA GLN A 206 -21.31 -12.34 5.88
C GLN A 206 -22.32 -11.28 5.42
N LEU A 207 -21.95 -10.45 4.45
CA LEU A 207 -22.85 -9.45 3.89
C LEU A 207 -23.98 -10.09 3.07
N ALA A 208 -23.73 -11.21 2.39
CA ALA A 208 -24.73 -11.94 1.61
C ALA A 208 -25.67 -12.83 2.45
N ASP A 209 -25.25 -13.26 3.64
CA ASP A 209 -26.04 -14.11 4.52
C ASP A 209 -27.08 -13.31 5.31
N LYS A 210 -28.35 -13.44 4.90
CA LYS A 210 -29.52 -12.81 5.55
C LYS A 210 -29.69 -13.15 7.03
N LYS A 211 -29.11 -14.26 7.50
CA LYS A 211 -29.13 -14.62 8.93
C LYS A 211 -28.15 -13.79 9.74
N LYS A 212 -27.00 -13.42 9.14
CA LYS A 212 -25.95 -12.62 9.77
C LYS A 212 -26.19 -11.12 9.58
N THR A 213 -26.55 -10.71 8.38
CA THR A 213 -26.80 -9.32 8.01
C THR A 213 -28.28 -9.13 7.69
N LYS A 214 -28.99 -8.32 8.47
CA LYS A 214 -30.43 -8.04 8.23
C LYS A 214 -30.68 -6.96 7.16
N ASP A 215 -29.65 -6.23 6.76
CA ASP A 215 -29.77 -5.14 5.77
C ASP A 215 -29.98 -5.68 4.36
N GLU A 216 -31.16 -5.50 3.79
CA GLU A 216 -31.51 -6.06 2.47
C GLU A 216 -30.64 -5.51 1.34
N LEU A 217 -30.20 -4.25 1.45
CA LEU A 217 -29.32 -3.63 0.46
C LEU A 217 -27.97 -4.32 0.45
N ALA A 218 -27.30 -4.47 1.59
CA ALA A 218 -26.02 -5.14 1.73
C ALA A 218 -26.08 -6.57 1.17
N ASN A 219 -27.10 -7.34 1.55
CA ASN A 219 -27.33 -8.69 1.05
C ASN A 219 -27.43 -8.72 -0.47
N LYS A 220 -28.23 -7.81 -1.05
CA LYS A 220 -28.41 -7.72 -2.51
C LYS A 220 -27.10 -7.34 -3.21
N LEU A 221 -26.33 -6.41 -2.68
CA LEU A 221 -25.06 -5.97 -3.28
C LEU A 221 -24.01 -7.07 -3.23
N ALA A 222 -23.83 -7.70 -2.07
CA ALA A 222 -22.90 -8.80 -1.88
C ALA A 222 -23.25 -9.99 -2.79
N GLN A 223 -24.52 -10.40 -2.84
CA GLN A 223 -24.97 -11.47 -3.73
C GLN A 223 -24.71 -11.14 -5.20
N ARG A 224 -24.98 -9.90 -5.63
CA ARG A 224 -24.67 -9.47 -6.99
C ARG A 224 -23.17 -9.48 -7.29
N LEU A 225 -22.31 -9.16 -6.33
CA LEU A 225 -20.85 -9.27 -6.52
C LEU A 225 -20.43 -10.72 -6.71
N ILE A 226 -20.95 -11.63 -5.88
CA ILE A 226 -20.72 -13.09 -5.99
C ILE A 226 -21.16 -13.60 -7.38
N ASP A 227 -22.35 -13.21 -7.82
CA ASP A 227 -22.93 -13.62 -9.12
C ASP A 227 -22.36 -12.82 -10.31
N ARG A 228 -21.37 -11.94 -10.07
CA ARG A 228 -20.78 -11.04 -11.06
C ARG A 228 -21.79 -10.13 -11.80
N GLN A 229 -22.90 -9.79 -11.16
CA GLN A 229 -23.93 -8.88 -11.65
C GLN A 229 -23.63 -7.42 -11.28
N LEU A 230 -22.62 -6.86 -11.94
CA LEU A 230 -22.13 -5.50 -11.65
C LEU A 230 -23.15 -4.42 -12.00
N TYR A 231 -22.96 -3.24 -11.41
CA TYR A 231 -23.63 -2.03 -11.85
C TYR A 231 -23.20 -1.63 -13.26
N LYS A 232 -24.00 -0.76 -13.88
CA LYS A 232 -23.67 -0.13 -15.16
C LYS A 232 -23.42 1.35 -14.90
N ALA A 233 -22.27 1.86 -15.32
CA ALA A 233 -22.01 3.28 -15.31
C ALA A 233 -22.96 3.97 -16.31
N ILE A 234 -23.72 4.96 -15.82
CA ILE A 234 -24.75 5.68 -16.61
C ILE A 234 -24.33 7.11 -16.97
N TYR A 235 -23.44 7.72 -16.20
CA TYR A 235 -22.84 9.01 -16.50
C TYR A 235 -21.44 9.08 -15.89
N TRP A 236 -20.59 9.92 -16.47
CA TRP A 236 -19.28 10.26 -15.93
C TRP A 236 -19.31 11.71 -15.49
N VAL A 237 -18.91 11.98 -14.26
CA VAL A 237 -18.67 13.34 -13.79
C VAL A 237 -17.16 13.49 -13.66
N SER A 238 -16.57 14.31 -14.51
CA SER A 238 -15.29 14.90 -14.20
C SER A 238 -15.56 16.00 -13.19
N LYS A 239 -15.17 15.83 -11.92
CA LYS A 239 -15.07 16.98 -11.02
C LYS A 239 -13.98 17.87 -11.64
N VAL A 240 -14.41 18.95 -12.30
CA VAL A 240 -13.52 20.05 -12.67
C VAL A 240 -13.57 21.01 -11.48
N ASP A 241 -12.38 21.32 -10.96
CA ASP A 241 -12.01 22.32 -9.95
C ASP A 241 -12.00 21.93 -8.46
N GLU A 242 -10.80 22.06 -7.87
CA GLU A 242 -10.52 22.96 -6.72
C GLU A 242 -8.99 23.23 -6.62
N GLU A 243 -8.62 24.44 -7.05
CA GLU A 243 -7.65 25.43 -6.51
C GLU A 243 -6.25 25.02 -5.97
N GLU A 244 -5.25 25.74 -6.51
CA GLU A 244 -3.93 26.11 -5.96
C GLU A 244 -2.98 25.00 -5.46
N PHE A 245 -1.99 24.67 -6.31
CA PHE A 245 -0.65 24.29 -5.84
C PHE A 245 0.30 25.47 -6.07
N ASP A 246 0.42 26.32 -5.06
CA ASP A 246 1.60 27.18 -4.82
C ASP A 246 2.56 26.44 -3.86
#